data_AF-A0A6B8QWP4-F1
#
_entry.id   AF-A0A6B8QWP4-F1
#
_cell.length_a   1.000
_cell.length_b   1.000
_cell.length_c   1.000
_cell.angle_alpha   90.00
_cell.angle_beta   90.00
_cell.angle_gamma   90.00
#
_symmetry.space_group_name_H-M   'P 1'
#
loop_
_entity.id
_entity.type
_entity.pdbx_description
1 polymer ?
#
loop_
_entity_poly.entity_id
_entity_poly.type
_entity_poly.pdbx_seq_one_letter_code
_entity_poly.pdbx_strand_id
1 'polypeptide(L)' 'MLMCREATRLMSLKQDKILTLREKMALRLHLSMCRDCRHCARQFDLLHNISDHHPASRISSRKTLDD' A
#
# COMPACT_ATOMS: atom_id res chain seq x y z
N MET A 1 8.28 16.85 7.97
CA MET A 1 8.54 16.37 6.60
C MET A 1 8.84 14.88 6.68
N LEU A 2 8.04 14.06 6.02
CA LEU A 2 8.32 12.62 5.86
C LEU A 2 9.50 12.47 4.90
N MET A 3 10.51 11.66 5.22
CA MET A 3 11.63 11.39 4.30
C MET A 3 11.23 10.35 3.25
N CYS A 4 11.81 10.39 2.05
CA CYS A 4 11.55 9.41 0.99
C CYS A 4 11.76 7.96 1.48
N ARG A 5 12.80 7.73 2.29
CA ARG A 5 13.07 6.41 2.90
C ARG A 5 11.94 5.93 3.82
N GLU A 6 11.37 6.86 4.58
CA GLU A 6 10.26 6.59 5.50
C GLU A 6 8.95 6.40 4.73
N ALA A 7 8.75 7.16 3.65
CA ALA A 7 7.65 6.94 2.71
C ALA A 7 7.68 5.53 2.13
N THR A 8 8.83 5.07 1.64
CA THR A 8 9.00 3.71 1.11
C THR A 8 8.78 2.65 2.19
N ARG A 9 9.24 2.91 3.43
CA ARG A 9 8.97 2.03 4.57
C ARG A 9 7.46 1.90 4.83
N LEU A 10 6.73 3.01 4.85
CA LEU A 10 5.27 3.00 5.02
C LEU A 10 4.55 2.32 3.84
N MET A 11 5.04 2.48 2.61
CA MET A 11 4.50 1.78 1.43
C MET A 11 4.66 0.26 1.57
N SER A 12 5.82 -0.22 2.01
CA SER A 12 6.02 -1.65 2.30
C SER A 12 5.13 -2.10 3.46
N LEU A 13 5.09 -1.33 4.56
CA LEU A 13 4.32 -1.67 5.74
C LEU A 13 2.81 -1.78 5.43
N LYS A 14 2.30 -0.95 4.51
CA LYS A 14 0.92 -0.99 4.01
C LYS A 14 0.55 -2.34 3.37
N GLN A 15 1.52 -3.06 2.82
CA GLN A 15 1.28 -4.37 2.21
C GLN A 15 1.14 -5.47 3.26
N ASP A 16 1.92 -5.40 4.34
CA ASP A 16 1.91 -6.41 5.40
C ASP A 16 0.87 -6.12 6.49
N LYS A 17 0.59 -4.84 6.75
CA LYS A 17 -0.23 -4.36 7.88
C LYS A 17 -1.05 -3.13 7.50
N ILE A 18 -2.13 -2.90 8.27
CA ILE A 18 -2.95 -1.70 8.12
C ILE A 18 -2.18 -0.50 8.71
N LEU A 19 -1.91 0.49 7.87
CA LEU A 19 -1.35 1.78 8.32
C LEU A 19 -2.36 2.53 9.20
N THR A 20 -1.86 3.25 10.20
CA THR A 20 -2.69 4.19 10.96
C THR A 20 -3.16 5.35 10.07
N LEU A 21 -4.27 5.98 10.42
CA LEU A 21 -4.81 7.13 9.67
C LEU A 21 -3.79 8.26 9.52
N ARG A 22 -2.97 8.51 10.56
CA ARG A 22 -1.92 9.53 10.56
C ARG A 22 -0.83 9.21 9.54
N GLU A 23 -0.33 7.97 9.54
CA GLU A 23 0.70 7.51 8.58
C GLU A 23 0.18 7.55 7.15
N LYS A 24 -1.08 7.15 6.94
CA LYS A 24 -1.74 7.18 5.63
C LYS A 24 -1.84 8.62 5.09
N MET A 25 -2.16 9.58 5.96
CA MET A 25 -2.22 11.00 5.59
C MET A 25 -0.83 11.57 5.31
N ALA A 26 0.16 11.29 6.15
CA ALA A 26 1.54 11.72 5.97
C ALA A 26 2.14 11.18 4.65
N LEU A 27 1.88 9.90 4.35
CA LEU A 27 2.30 9.27 3.11
C LEU A 27 1.62 9.92 1.90
N ARG A 28 0.30 10.15 1.94
CA ARG A 28 -0.42 10.84 0.85
C ARG A 28 0.12 12.25 0.59
N LEU A 29 0.39 13.02 1.64
CA LEU A 29 0.98 14.35 1.51
C LEU A 29 2.35 14.26 0.83
N HIS A 30 3.21 13.33 1.25
CA HIS A 30 4.53 13.15 0.65
C HIS A 30 4.46 12.73 -0.82
N LEU A 31 3.60 11.76 -1.16
CA LEU A 31 3.35 11.32 -2.55
C LEU A 31 2.78 12.44 -3.43
N SER A 32 2.10 13.43 -2.83
CA SER A 32 1.61 14.59 -3.54
C SER A 32 2.74 15.49 -4.04
N MET A 33 3.83 15.60 -3.26
CA MET A 33 4.96 16.52 -3.48
C MET A 33 6.17 15.84 -4.13
N CYS A 34 6.37 14.53 -3.93
CA CYS A 34 7.50 13.77 -4.47
C CYS A 34 7.05 12.83 -5.61
N ARG A 35 7.53 13.10 -6.83
CA ARG A 35 7.21 12.31 -8.02
C ARG A 35 7.82 10.91 -7.98
N ASP A 36 9.03 10.75 -7.44
CA ASP A 36 9.73 9.47 -7.37
C ASP A 36 9.02 8.51 -6.42
N CYS A 37 8.66 8.98 -5.22
CA CYS A 37 7.86 8.21 -4.29
C CYS A 37 6.49 7.86 -4.88
N ARG A 38 5.89 8.73 -5.69
CA ARG A 38 4.64 8.43 -6.41
C ARG A 38 4.80 7.31 -7.45
N HIS A 39 5.93 7.26 -8.16
CA HIS A 39 6.25 6.13 -9.05
C HIS A 39 6.44 4.83 -8.26
N CYS A 40 7.15 4.90 -7.14
CA CYS A 40 7.36 3.76 -6.25
C CYS A 40 6.03 3.22 -5.71
N ALA A 41 5.14 4.09 -5.24
CA ALA A 41 3.81 3.70 -4.77
C ALA A 41 2.99 2.95 -5.84
N ARG A 42 3.07 3.37 -7.10
CA ARG A 42 2.40 2.66 -8.20
C ARG A 42 2.95 1.25 -8.43
N GLN A 43 4.26 1.06 -8.27
CA GLN A 43 4.88 -0.27 -8.37
C GLN A 43 4.41 -1.18 -7.24
N PHE A 44 4.31 -0.66 -6.02
CA PHE A 44 3.75 -1.40 -4.88
C PHE A 44 2.28 -1.78 -5.10
N ASP A 45 1.44 -0.86 -5.58
CA ASP A 45 0.03 -1.17 -5.86
C ASP A 45 -0.13 -2.20 -6.99
N LEU A 46 0.77 -2.21 -7.99
CA LEU A 46 0.80 -3.24 -9.05
C LEU A 46 1.14 -4.62 -8.48
N LEU A 47 2.17 -4.71 -7.63
CA LEU A 47 2.55 -5.96 -6.97
C LEU A 47 1.40 -6.51 -6.12
N HIS A 48 0.74 -5.63 -5.35
CA HIS A 48 -0.43 -5.99 -4.56
C HIS A 48 -1.59 -6.52 -5.42
N ASN A 49 -1.88 -5.87 -6.55
CA ASN A 49 -2.93 -6.31 -7.46
C ASN A 49 -2.63 -7.68 -8.10
N ILE A 50 -1.37 -7.95 -8.43
CA ILE A 50 -0.93 -9.26 -8.94
C ILE A 50 -1.08 -10.33 -7.85
N SER A 51 -0.71 -10.02 -6.60
CA SER A 51 -0.93 -10.93 -5.46
C SER A 51 -2.40 -11.27 -5.24
N ASP A 52 -3.30 -10.31 -5.46
CA ASP A 52 -4.76 -10.51 -5.35
C ASP A 52 -5.32 -11.39 -6.48
N HIS A 53 -4.77 -11.27 -7.69
CA HIS A 53 -5.18 -12.07 -8.85
C HIS A 53 -4.57 -13.47 -8.92
N HIS A 54 -3.67 -13.84 -8.00
CA HIS A 54 -3.14 -15.21 -7.96
C HIS A 54 -4.25 -16.19 -7.56
N PRO A 55 -4.48 -17.29 -8.30
CA PRO A 55 -5.59 -18.22 -8.06
C PRO A 55 -5.57 -18.90 -6.68
N ALA A 56 -4.46 -18.82 -5.94
CA ALA A 56 -4.37 -19.25 -4.55
C ALA A 56 -5.04 -18.28 -3.53
N SER A 57 -5.31 -17.02 -3.91
CA SER A 57 -5.95 -16.00 -3.05
C SER A 57 -7.49 -16.06 -3.05
N ARG A 58 -8.11 -16.75 -4.03
CA ARG A 58 -9.58 -16.87 -4.15
C ARG A 58 -10.28 -17.52 -2.94
N ILE A 59 -9.53 -18.14 -2.03
CA ILE A 59 -10.05 -18.75 -0.81
C ILE A 59 -10.26 -17.69 0.31
N SER A 60 -9.51 -16.58 0.29
CA SER A 60 -9.57 -15.56 1.36
C SER A 60 -10.72 -14.55 1.16
N SER A 61 -10.95 -14.09 -0.07
CA SER A 61 -11.96 -13.05 -0.37
C SER A 61 -13.41 -13.51 -0.30
N ARG A 62 -13.69 -14.81 -0.06
CA ARG A 62 -15.06 -15.31 0.12
C ARG A 62 -15.54 -15.27 1.58
N LYS A 63 -14.67 -14.92 2.54
CA LYS A 63 -15.04 -14.91 3.97
C LYS A 63 -15.56 -13.55 4.49
N THR A 64 -15.61 -12.50 3.66
CA THR A 64 -16.06 -11.16 4.10
C THR A 64 -17.38 -10.71 3.47
N LEU A 65 -18.12 -11.62 2.81
CA LEU A 65 -19.46 -11.35 2.29
C LEU A 65 -20.49 -12.33 2.89
N ASP A 66 -20.30 -12.72 4.15
CA ASP A 66 -21.26 -13.48 4.96
C ASP A 66 -21.02 -13.14 6.45
N ASP A 67 -21.09 -11.86 6.83
CA ASP A 67 -21.35 -11.39 8.20
C ASP A 67 -21.95 -9.97 8.17
#